data_AF-A0A445EC68-F1
#
_entry.id   AF-A0A445EC68-F1
#
_cell.length_a   1.000
_cell.length_b   1.000
_cell.length_c   1.000
_cell.angle_alpha   90.00
_cell.angle_beta   90.00
_cell.angle_gamma   90.00
#
_symmetry.space_group_name_H-M   'P 1'
#
loop_
_entity.id
_entity.type
_entity.pdbx_description
1 polymer ?
#
loop_
_entity_poly.entity_id
_entity_poly.type
_entity_poly.pdbx_seq_one_letter_code
_entity_poly.pdbx_strand_id
1 'polypeptide(L)'
;MLGTWLAANFMSQFKSAEDKRYLINAAYSPSNDGYEWYMDALRIHLRVRARGTCDSRLFQSLHFSCRHALAACAAASVEWGSYVHPVHLQEYVFKVYEVEFPPIPYKKLWPEWHETHFRPNSAMRRKATCRPVSTRFHRDMDVVECQEKRCWLCRQIGHTKRDCLNQPTEDT
;
A
#
# COMPACT_ATOMS: atom_id res chain seq x y z
N MET A 1 36.18 24.36 20.24
CA MET A 1 35.25 25.17 19.43
C MET A 1 35.31 24.92 17.92
N LEU A 2 36.24 24.10 17.39
CA LEU A 2 36.24 23.74 15.95
C LEU A 2 35.13 22.75 15.56
N GLY A 3 34.79 21.81 16.44
CA GLY A 3 33.86 20.72 16.14
C GLY A 3 32.41 21.16 15.90
N THR A 4 31.91 22.14 16.65
CA THR A 4 30.57 22.72 16.46
C THR A 4 30.48 23.54 15.17
N TRP A 5 31.57 24.19 14.75
CA TRP A 5 31.64 24.95 13.50
C TRP A 5 31.64 24.04 12.26
N LEU A 6 32.38 22.93 12.31
CA LEU A 6 32.38 21.92 11.25
C LEU A 6 31.02 21.23 11.11
N ALA A 7 30.38 20.88 12.23
CA ALA A 7 29.03 20.31 12.21
C ALA A 7 27.98 21.28 11.64
N ALA A 8 28.07 22.57 11.99
CA ALA A 8 27.19 23.60 11.45
C ALA A 8 27.38 23.80 9.93
N ASN A 9 28.63 23.81 9.45
CA ASN A 9 28.96 23.92 8.02
C ASN A 9 28.55 22.68 7.20
N PHE A 10 28.55 21.49 7.80
CA PHE A 10 28.07 20.28 7.15
C PHE A 10 26.54 20.32 6.97
N MET A 11 25.81 20.69 8.03
CA MET A 11 24.34 20.77 7.99
C MET A 11 23.81 21.92 7.11
N SER A 12 24.60 22.96 6.84
CA SER A 12 24.22 24.05 5.92
C SER A 12 24.22 23.64 4.45
N GLN A 13 24.86 22.53 4.07
CA GLN A 13 24.82 22.01 2.70
C GLN A 13 23.45 21.42 2.34
N PHE A 14 22.70 20.95 3.34
CA PHE A 14 21.38 20.38 3.16
C PHE A 14 20.33 21.50 3.22
N LYS A 15 19.71 21.82 2.08
CA LYS A 15 18.63 22.83 2.04
C LYS A 15 17.27 22.27 2.47
N SER A 16 17.06 20.96 2.41
CA SER A 16 15.80 20.33 2.84
C SER A 16 15.76 20.13 4.35
N ALA A 17 14.65 20.50 5.00
CA ALA A 17 14.39 20.15 6.39
C ALA A 17 14.30 18.62 6.59
N GLU A 18 13.79 17.90 5.59
CA GLU A 18 13.67 16.44 5.64
C GLU A 18 15.05 15.76 5.51
N ASP A 19 15.95 16.27 4.66
CA ASP A 19 17.33 15.74 4.56
C ASP A 19 18.05 15.87 5.91
N LYS A 20 17.88 17.01 6.57
CA LYS A 20 18.41 17.23 7.92
C LYS A 20 17.80 16.26 8.92
N ARG A 21 16.48 16.02 8.84
CA ARG A 21 15.77 15.07 9.71
C ARG A 21 16.25 13.64 9.51
N TYR A 22 16.48 13.18 8.27
CA TYR A 22 17.04 11.86 8.01
C TYR A 22 18.47 11.71 8.54
N LEU A 23 19.33 12.73 8.34
CA LEU A 23 20.69 12.73 8.89
C LEU A 23 20.71 12.72 10.43
N ILE A 24 19.87 13.54 11.05
CA ILE A 24 19.73 13.59 12.51
C ILE A 24 19.25 12.23 13.02
N ASN A 25 18.18 11.68 12.44
CA ASN A 25 17.65 10.38 12.87
C ASN A 25 18.62 9.22 12.62
N ALA A 26 19.43 9.27 11.56
CA ALA A 26 20.51 8.32 11.33
C ALA A 26 21.58 8.39 12.43
N ALA A 27 22.01 9.60 12.80
CA ALA A 27 23.02 9.82 13.84
C ALA A 27 22.55 9.35 15.24
N TYR A 28 21.25 9.39 15.50
CA TYR A 28 20.65 8.95 16.76
C TYR A 28 19.97 7.58 16.68
N SER A 29 20.18 6.81 15.61
CA SER A 29 19.54 5.50 15.46
C SER A 29 20.12 4.49 16.47
N PRO A 30 19.27 3.81 17.27
CA PRO A 30 19.72 2.84 18.27
C PRO A 30 20.15 1.50 17.66
N SER A 31 19.79 1.22 16.40
CA SER A 31 20.17 0.01 15.68
C SER A 31 20.83 0.32 14.34
N ASN A 32 21.68 -0.59 13.89
CA ASN A 32 22.32 -0.51 12.56
C ASN A 32 21.27 -0.53 11.44
N ASP A 33 20.23 -1.35 11.57
CA ASP A 33 19.13 -1.42 10.61
C ASP A 33 18.40 -0.07 10.47
N GLY A 34 18.19 0.64 11.59
CA GLY A 34 17.58 1.97 11.56
C GLY A 34 18.49 3.01 10.91
N TYR A 35 19.80 2.95 11.18
CA TYR A 35 20.80 3.82 10.56
C TYR A 35 20.82 3.60 9.04
N GLU A 36 20.87 2.34 8.60
CA GLU A 36 20.83 2.00 7.19
C GLU A 36 19.55 2.50 6.52
N TRP A 37 18.40 2.34 7.17
CA TRP A 37 17.13 2.86 6.65
C TRP A 37 17.15 4.37 6.44
N TYR A 38 17.59 5.15 7.43
CA TYR A 38 17.63 6.62 7.34
C TYR A 38 18.64 7.10 6.28
N MET A 39 19.78 6.43 6.17
CA MET A 39 20.80 6.76 5.17
C MET A 39 20.37 6.39 3.75
N ASP A 40 19.67 5.27 3.56
CA ASP A 40 19.09 4.92 2.26
C ASP A 40 17.94 5.87 1.89
N ALA A 41 17.10 6.27 2.85
CA ALA A 41 16.08 7.28 2.63
C ALA A 41 16.69 8.63 2.20
N LEU A 42 17.73 9.09 2.88
CA LEU A 42 18.49 10.30 2.51
C LEU A 42 19.08 10.17 1.09
N ARG A 43 19.74 9.04 0.79
CA ARG A 43 20.35 8.78 -0.52
C ARG A 43 19.30 8.80 -1.64
N ILE A 44 18.15 8.18 -1.42
CA ILE A 44 17.04 8.18 -2.39
C ILE A 44 16.48 9.59 -2.53
N HIS A 45 16.23 10.31 -1.43
CA HIS A 45 15.70 11.67 -1.47
C HIS A 45 16.61 12.62 -2.26
N LEU A 46 17.93 12.58 -2.02
CA LEU A 46 18.91 13.37 -2.75
C LEU A 46 18.99 12.99 -4.24
N ARG A 47 18.88 11.69 -4.59
CA ARG A 47 18.91 11.23 -5.99
C ARG A 47 17.65 11.54 -6.76
N VAL A 48 16.49 11.37 -6.14
CA VAL A 48 15.20 11.80 -6.71
C VAL A 48 15.26 13.30 -6.96
N ARG A 49 15.70 14.09 -5.98
CA ARG A 49 15.85 15.54 -6.14
C ARG A 49 16.86 15.96 -7.23
N ALA A 50 17.99 15.28 -7.34
CA ALA A 50 19.08 15.69 -8.24
C ALA A 50 18.97 15.13 -9.66
N ARG A 51 18.42 13.92 -9.82
CA ARG A 51 18.41 13.17 -11.10
C ARG A 51 17.05 12.56 -11.45
N GLY A 52 16.10 12.56 -10.51
CA GLY A 52 14.81 11.89 -10.69
C GLY A 52 14.86 10.38 -10.76
N THR A 53 15.86 9.75 -10.15
CA THR A 53 16.04 8.30 -10.20
C THR A 53 15.98 7.65 -8.80
N CYS A 54 15.37 6.47 -8.73
CA CYS A 54 15.28 5.61 -7.53
C CYS A 54 15.82 4.22 -7.89
N ASP A 55 16.84 3.72 -7.17
CA ASP A 55 17.47 2.40 -7.41
C ASP A 55 16.54 1.21 -7.05
N SER A 56 15.32 1.48 -6.58
CA SER A 56 14.38 0.40 -6.30
C SER A 56 14.07 -0.36 -7.59
N ARG A 57 14.19 -1.68 -7.54
CA ARG A 57 13.90 -2.59 -8.66
C ARG A 57 12.50 -2.36 -9.27
N LEU A 58 11.52 -1.97 -8.43
CA LEU A 58 10.17 -1.60 -8.85
C LEU A 58 10.13 -0.41 -9.82
N PHE A 59 10.98 0.61 -9.60
CA PHE A 59 11.08 1.78 -10.46
C PHE A 59 11.65 1.40 -11.84
N GLN A 60 12.67 0.54 -11.86
CA GLN A 60 13.31 0.10 -13.10
C GLN A 60 12.42 -0.84 -13.93
N SER A 61 11.60 -1.70 -13.29
CA SER A 61 10.80 -2.70 -14.02
C SER A 61 9.41 -2.21 -14.43
N LEU A 62 8.75 -1.38 -13.61
CA LEU A 62 7.36 -0.97 -13.85
C LEU A 62 7.22 0.49 -14.28
N HIS A 63 8.34 1.23 -14.32
CA HIS A 63 8.36 2.66 -14.65
C HIS A 63 7.44 3.53 -13.75
N PHE A 64 7.02 3.00 -12.59
CA PHE A 64 6.23 3.71 -11.58
C PHE A 64 7.14 4.31 -10.51
N SER A 65 6.79 5.51 -10.04
CA SER A 65 7.43 6.13 -8.89
C SER A 65 7.40 5.18 -7.68
N CYS A 66 8.59 4.82 -7.18
CA CYS A 66 8.73 3.97 -6.01
C CYS A 66 8.09 4.65 -4.78
N ARG A 67 7.62 3.87 -3.79
CA ARG A 67 7.08 4.43 -2.54
C ARG A 67 8.04 5.42 -1.85
N HIS A 68 9.34 5.20 -2.00
CA HIS A 68 10.38 6.09 -1.48
C HIS A 68 10.46 7.41 -2.26
N ALA A 69 10.29 7.37 -3.58
CA ALA A 69 10.24 8.57 -4.42
C ALA A 69 8.98 9.39 -4.13
N LEU A 70 7.83 8.75 -3.96
CA LEU A 70 6.59 9.43 -3.57
C LEU A 70 6.70 10.08 -2.18
N ALA A 71 7.22 9.35 -1.20
CA ALA A 71 7.47 9.91 0.14
C ALA A 71 8.45 11.09 0.10
N ALA A 72 9.51 10.98 -0.72
CA ALA A 72 10.47 12.06 -0.91
C ALA A 72 9.86 13.29 -1.60
N CYS A 73 9.04 13.10 -2.64
CA CYS A 73 8.34 14.19 -3.32
C CYS A 73 7.37 14.90 -2.37
N ALA A 74 6.60 14.14 -1.59
CA ALA A 74 5.68 14.68 -0.59
C ALA A 74 6.43 15.49 0.47
N ALA A 75 7.55 14.98 0.99
CA ALA A 75 8.37 15.68 1.98
C ALA A 75 9.07 16.92 1.41
N ALA A 76 9.49 16.88 0.15
CA ALA A 76 10.13 18.00 -0.53
C ALA A 76 9.13 19.02 -1.11
N SER A 77 7.81 18.75 -1.01
CA SER A 77 6.76 19.51 -1.69
C SER A 77 7.06 19.73 -3.19
N VAL A 78 7.65 18.71 -3.82
CA VAL A 78 7.93 18.71 -5.27
C VAL A 78 6.80 17.97 -5.96
N GLU A 79 6.41 18.48 -7.13
CA GLU A 79 5.44 17.80 -7.98
C GLU A 79 5.97 16.42 -8.38
N TRP A 80 5.25 15.37 -7.98
CA TRP A 80 5.64 13.97 -8.24
C TRP A 80 5.50 13.60 -9.72
N GLY A 81 4.71 14.36 -10.49
CA GLY A 81 4.42 14.10 -11.89
C GLY A 81 5.67 14.06 -12.77
N SER A 82 6.70 14.85 -12.45
CA SER A 82 7.98 14.86 -13.17
C SER A 82 8.78 13.56 -13.02
N TYR A 83 8.45 12.72 -12.02
CA TYR A 83 9.14 11.47 -11.71
C TYR A 83 8.35 10.22 -12.12
N VAL A 84 7.14 10.39 -12.62
CA VAL A 84 6.33 9.31 -13.15
C VAL A 84 6.58 9.22 -14.65
N HIS A 85 6.87 8.00 -15.11
CA HIS A 85 7.12 7.78 -16.52
C HIS A 85 5.89 8.16 -17.35
N PRO A 86 6.05 8.79 -18.53
CA PRO A 86 4.93 9.29 -19.33
C PRO A 86 3.85 8.26 -19.65
N VAL A 87 4.20 6.97 -19.72
CA VAL A 87 3.26 5.85 -19.95
C VAL A 87 2.14 5.80 -18.91
N HIS A 88 2.36 6.31 -17.71
CA HIS A 88 1.37 6.36 -16.63
C HIS A 88 0.65 7.69 -16.52
N LEU A 89 0.98 8.67 -17.38
CA LEU A 89 0.20 9.89 -17.48
C LEU A 89 -1.15 9.56 -18.12
N GLN A 90 -2.19 10.20 -17.60
CA GLN A 90 -3.57 9.99 -18.04
C GLN A 90 -3.73 10.17 -19.56
N GLU A 91 -3.00 11.11 -20.17
CA GLU A 91 -2.95 11.33 -21.62
C GLU A 91 -2.50 10.08 -22.41
N TYR A 92 -1.48 9.37 -21.91
CA TYR A 92 -0.98 8.15 -22.56
C TYR A 92 -1.88 6.94 -22.31
N VAL A 93 -2.49 6.86 -21.12
CA VAL A 93 -3.50 5.83 -20.82
C VAL A 93 -4.68 5.97 -21.78
N PHE A 94 -5.18 7.18 -21.99
CA PHE A 94 -6.27 7.40 -22.95
C PHE A 94 -5.87 7.09 -24.39
N LYS A 95 -4.63 7.36 -24.81
CA LYS A 95 -4.14 6.94 -26.13
C LYS A 95 -4.16 5.43 -26.35
N VAL A 96 -3.94 4.62 -25.31
CA VAL A 96 -4.07 3.16 -25.42
C VAL A 96 -5.52 2.75 -25.72
N TYR A 97 -6.48 3.49 -25.17
CA TYR A 97 -7.92 3.27 -25.38
C TYR A 97 -8.52 4.07 -26.55
N GLU A 98 -7.72 4.88 -27.25
CA GLU A 98 -8.13 5.60 -28.47
C GLU A 98 -8.38 4.62 -29.62
N VAL A 99 -7.75 3.45 -29.58
CA VAL A 99 -8.03 2.37 -30.53
C VAL A 99 -9.47 1.88 -30.31
N GLU A 100 -10.32 2.16 -31.29
CA GLU A 100 -11.66 1.59 -31.34
C GLU A 100 -11.55 0.07 -31.45
N PHE A 101 -12.02 -0.64 -30.42
CA PHE A 101 -12.23 -2.06 -30.54
C PHE A 101 -13.31 -2.28 -31.59
N PRO A 102 -13.08 -3.14 -32.61
CA PRO A 102 -14.14 -3.46 -33.54
C PRO A 102 -15.35 -3.99 -32.76
N PRO A 103 -16.57 -3.59 -33.11
CA PRO A 103 -17.76 -4.06 -32.43
C PRO A 103 -17.78 -5.58 -32.47
N ILE A 104 -18.09 -6.21 -31.33
CA ILE A 104 -18.25 -7.66 -31.27
C ILE A 104 -19.33 -8.03 -32.30
N PRO A 105 -19.01 -8.86 -33.31
CA PRO A 105 -19.95 -9.18 -34.37
C PRO A 105 -21.21 -9.85 -33.81
N TYR A 106 -22.32 -9.86 -34.54
CA TYR A 106 -23.51 -10.59 -34.11
C TYR A 106 -23.16 -12.05 -33.85
N LYS A 107 -23.81 -12.69 -32.87
CA LYS A 107 -23.57 -14.09 -32.49
C LYS A 107 -23.58 -15.08 -33.68
N LYS A 108 -24.33 -14.76 -34.75
CA LYS A 108 -24.41 -15.53 -35.99
C LYS A 108 -23.15 -15.45 -36.88
N LEU A 109 -22.35 -14.41 -36.71
CA LEU A 109 -21.10 -14.14 -37.42
C LEU A 109 -19.88 -14.57 -36.63
N TRP A 110 -20.06 -15.12 -35.42
CA TRP A 110 -18.95 -15.65 -34.64
C TRP A 110 -18.40 -16.88 -35.35
N PRO A 111 -17.07 -17.03 -35.48
CA PRO A 111 -16.49 -18.26 -35.98
C PRO A 111 -16.98 -19.43 -35.13
N GLU A 112 -17.25 -20.56 -35.77
CA GLU A 112 -17.61 -21.77 -35.06
C GLU A 112 -16.47 -22.13 -34.10
N TRP A 113 -16.81 -22.25 -32.82
CA TRP A 113 -15.82 -22.44 -31.76
C TRP A 113 -15.23 -23.85 -31.86
N HIS A 114 -14.13 -23.99 -32.60
CA HIS A 114 -13.39 -25.24 -32.74
C HIS A 114 -12.25 -25.33 -31.72
N GLU A 115 -12.54 -25.16 -30.43
CA GLU A 115 -11.57 -25.50 -29.38
C GLU A 115 -12.14 -26.55 -28.45
N THR A 116 -11.33 -27.59 -28.22
CA THR A 116 -11.50 -28.56 -27.14
C THR A 116 -11.74 -27.75 -25.87
N HIS A 117 -12.92 -27.88 -25.25
CA HIS A 117 -13.29 -27.17 -24.03
C HIS A 117 -12.06 -26.97 -23.15
N PHE A 118 -11.72 -25.71 -22.85
CA PHE A 118 -10.66 -25.37 -21.90
C PHE A 118 -11.10 -25.88 -20.52
N ARG A 119 -10.93 -27.18 -20.30
CA ARG A 119 -11.25 -27.84 -19.06
C ARG A 119 -10.05 -27.59 -18.16
N PRO A 120 -10.21 -26.86 -17.04
CA PRO A 120 -9.16 -26.74 -16.07
C PRO A 120 -8.72 -28.15 -15.68
N ASN A 121 -7.43 -28.44 -15.81
CA ASN A 121 -6.84 -29.74 -15.52
C ASN A 121 -7.40 -30.26 -14.19
N SER A 122 -8.09 -31.41 -14.22
CA SER A 122 -8.73 -31.97 -13.04
C SER A 122 -7.74 -32.24 -11.90
N ALA A 123 -6.49 -32.57 -12.25
CA ALA A 123 -5.40 -32.77 -11.29
C ALA A 123 -4.90 -31.46 -10.65
N MET A 124 -5.11 -30.31 -11.30
CA MET A 124 -4.75 -28.98 -10.79
C MET A 124 -5.92 -28.27 -10.08
N ARG A 125 -7.11 -28.87 -10.09
CA ARG A 125 -8.24 -28.34 -9.32
C ARG A 125 -7.90 -28.47 -7.84
N ARG A 126 -8.00 -27.36 -7.10
CA ARG A 126 -7.97 -27.43 -5.64
C ARG A 126 -9.10 -28.37 -5.21
N LYS A 127 -8.79 -29.36 -4.38
CA LYS A 127 -9.81 -30.20 -3.75
C LYS A 127 -10.82 -29.28 -3.05
N ALA A 128 -12.09 -29.67 -3.01
CA ALA A 128 -13.13 -28.99 -2.24
C ALA A 128 -12.91 -29.16 -0.73
N THR A 129 -11.67 -29.02 -0.28
CA THR A 129 -11.37 -28.76 1.12
C THR A 129 -11.91 -27.35 1.37
N CYS A 130 -12.97 -27.25 2.17
CA CYS A 130 -13.50 -25.98 2.64
C CYS A 130 -12.36 -25.04 3.02
N ARG A 131 -12.61 -23.73 2.92
CA ARG A 131 -11.68 -22.66 3.30
C ARG A 131 -10.85 -23.12 4.52
N PRO A 132 -9.52 -23.24 4.39
CA PRO A 132 -8.68 -23.54 5.54
C PRO A 132 -9.03 -22.56 6.65
N VAL A 133 -9.37 -23.07 7.83
CA VAL A 133 -9.59 -22.22 9.00
C VAL A 133 -8.26 -21.51 9.24
N SER A 134 -8.21 -20.22 8.88
CA SER A 134 -7.04 -19.41 9.19
C SER A 134 -7.03 -19.23 10.70
N THR A 135 -6.12 -19.92 11.39
CA THR A 135 -5.67 -19.51 12.71
C THR A 135 -4.90 -18.20 12.51
N ARG A 136 -5.62 -17.07 12.54
CA ARG A 136 -4.96 -15.77 12.58
C ARG A 136 -4.11 -15.75 13.85
N PHE A 137 -2.81 -15.61 13.71
CA PHE A 137 -1.93 -15.29 14.84
C PHE A 137 -2.37 -13.92 15.35
N HIS A 138 -3.02 -13.89 16.52
CA HIS A 138 -3.35 -12.65 17.22
C HIS A 138 -2.05 -11.93 17.56
N ARG A 139 -1.92 -10.66 17.15
CA ARG A 139 -0.88 -9.76 17.68
C ARG A 139 -1.44 -8.98 18.86
N ASP A 140 -0.55 -8.41 19.68
CA ASP A 140 -0.94 -7.58 20.83
C ASP A 140 -1.84 -6.39 20.43
N MET A 141 -1.74 -5.93 19.17
CA MET A 141 -2.59 -4.88 18.61
C MET A 141 -4.04 -5.34 18.29
N ASP A 142 -4.29 -6.66 18.22
CA ASP A 142 -5.63 -7.24 18.02
C ASP A 142 -6.40 -7.42 19.35
N VAL A 143 -5.74 -7.18 20.50
CA VAL A 143 -6.38 -7.20 21.82
C VAL A 143 -7.13 -5.88 22.00
N VAL A 144 -8.35 -5.82 21.46
CA VAL A 144 -9.30 -4.75 21.81
C VAL A 144 -9.91 -5.13 23.15
N GLU A 145 -9.77 -4.26 24.15
CA GLU A 145 -10.43 -4.41 25.45
C GLU A 145 -11.93 -4.61 25.21
N CYS A 146 -12.40 -5.83 25.48
CA CYS A 146 -13.74 -6.25 25.10
C CYS A 146 -14.72 -5.48 25.97
N GLN A 147 -15.33 -4.43 25.41
CA GLN A 147 -16.40 -3.71 26.08
C GLN A 147 -17.47 -4.72 26.49
N GLU A 148 -17.89 -4.64 27.75
CA GLU A 148 -18.93 -5.50 28.30
C GLU A 148 -20.15 -5.48 27.37
N LYS A 149 -20.43 -6.62 26.76
CA LYS A 149 -21.48 -6.73 25.75
C LYS A 149 -22.82 -6.40 26.39
N ARG A 150 -23.44 -5.33 25.90
CA ARG A 150 -24.77 -4.88 26.31
C ARG A 150 -25.84 -5.65 25.55
N CYS A 151 -26.92 -6.01 26.24
CA CYS A 151 -28.11 -6.58 25.62
C CYS A 151 -28.63 -5.63 24.53
N TRP A 152 -28.88 -6.15 23.33
CA TRP A 152 -29.33 -5.33 22.20
C TRP A 152 -30.72 -4.70 22.43
N LEU A 153 -31.57 -5.32 23.24
CA LEU A 153 -32.92 -4.84 23.55
C LEU A 153 -32.94 -3.77 24.65
N CYS A 154 -32.33 -4.05 25.81
CA CYS A 154 -32.43 -3.16 26.98
C CYS A 154 -31.12 -2.40 27.31
N ARG A 155 -30.05 -2.64 26.55
CA ARG A 155 -28.70 -2.06 26.73
C ARG A 155 -28.03 -2.35 28.08
N GLN A 156 -28.60 -3.24 28.90
CA GLN A 156 -28.01 -3.66 30.17
C GLN A 156 -26.96 -4.76 29.96
N ILE A 157 -25.98 -4.80 30.84
CA ILE A 157 -24.87 -5.77 30.83
C ILE A 157 -25.32 -7.02 31.60
N GLY A 158 -24.75 -8.19 31.27
CA GLY A 158 -24.98 -9.43 32.02
C GLY A 158 -25.99 -10.41 31.41
N HIS A 159 -26.63 -10.07 30.29
CA HIS A 159 -27.49 -11.00 29.56
C HIS A 159 -27.53 -10.69 28.06
N THR A 160 -27.90 -11.69 27.25
CA THR A 160 -28.04 -11.52 25.80
C THR A 160 -29.47 -11.19 25.41
N LYS A 161 -29.71 -10.83 24.14
CA LYS A 161 -31.07 -10.58 23.61
C LYS A 161 -32.06 -11.70 23.93
N ARG A 162 -31.59 -12.96 23.92
CA ARG A 162 -32.42 -14.17 24.11
C ARG A 162 -32.90 -14.36 25.55
N ASP A 163 -32.17 -13.80 26.50
CA ASP A 163 -32.45 -13.94 27.93
C ASP A 163 -33.00 -12.64 28.51
N CYS A 164 -33.38 -11.70 27.63
CA CYS A 164 -33.91 -10.41 28.05
C CYS A 164 -35.38 -10.56 28.44
N LEU A 165 -35.72 -10.06 29.63
CA LEU A 165 -37.10 -10.02 30.13
C LEU A 165 -38.00 -9.06 29.33
N ASN A 166 -37.40 -8.11 28.58
CA ASN A 166 -38.11 -7.17 27.71
C ASN A 166 -38.27 -7.72 26.29
N GLN A 167 -38.37 -9.04 26.12
CA GLN A 167 -38.69 -9.60 24.82
C GLN A 167 -40.09 -9.14 24.41
N PRO A 168 -40.28 -8.62 23.17
CA PRO A 168 -41.61 -8.36 22.68
C PRO A 168 -42.35 -9.69 22.61
N THR A 169 -43.42 -9.83 23.39
CA THR A 169 -44.38 -10.91 23.21
C THR A 169 -45.01 -10.71 21.85
N GLU A 170 -44.75 -11.63 20.92
CA GLU A 170 -45.49 -11.70 19.67
C GLU A 170 -46.92 -12.17 20.01
N ASP A 171 -47.78 -11.22 20.38
CA ASP A 171 -49.20 -11.46 20.51
C ASP A 171 -49.83 -11.52 19.09
N THR A 172 -50.56 -12.61 18.88
CA THR A 172 -51.34 -12.96 17.67
C THR A 172 -52.45 -11.96 17.39
#